data_AF-A0A821K999-F1
#
_entry.id   AF-A0A821K999-F1
#
_cell.length_a   1.000
_cell.length_b   1.000
_cell.length_c   1.000
_cell.angle_alpha   90.00
_cell.angle_beta   90.00
_cell.angle_gamma   90.00
#
_symmetry.space_group_name_H-M   'P 1'
#
loop_
_entity.id
_entity.type
_entity.pdbx_description
1 polymer ?
#
loop_
_entity_poly.entity_id
_entity_poly.type
_entity_poly.pdbx_seq_one_letter_code
_entity_poly.pdbx_strand_id
1 'polypeptide(L)'
;MREKKIHYKDINGFITCSLCNGYLIDAATIPECLHTFCKTCIAAYLDNDEEDNTRCPKCDSVIDHVNPWRVLVFDRTLQSIAYKLVPHLYK
;
A
#
# COMPACT_ATOMS: atom_id res chain seq x y z
N MET A 1 -3.22 22.34 -25.15
CA MET A 1 -3.24 20.92 -24.75
C MET A 1 -4.67 20.56 -24.39
N ARG A 2 -5.24 19.49 -24.95
CA ARG A 2 -6.60 19.03 -24.60
C ARG A 2 -6.54 18.36 -23.23
N GLU A 3 -7.40 18.77 -22.30
CA GLU A 3 -7.53 18.09 -21.01
C GLU A 3 -8.08 16.67 -21.24
N LYS A 4 -7.30 15.65 -20.88
CA LYS A 4 -7.77 14.26 -20.85
C LYS A 4 -8.48 14.03 -19.51
N LYS A 5 -9.77 13.73 -19.57
CA LYS A 5 -10.52 13.22 -18.42
C LYS A 5 -10.16 11.76 -18.20
N ILE A 6 -9.73 11.42 -17.00
CA ILE A 6 -9.43 10.05 -16.57
C ILE A 6 -10.51 9.64 -15.57
N HIS A 7 -11.04 8.42 -15.68
CA HIS A 7 -12.01 7.93 -14.70
C HIS A 7 -11.28 7.28 -13.51
N TYR A 8 -11.78 7.48 -12.29
CA TYR A 8 -11.20 6.89 -11.08
C TYR A 8 -11.09 5.37 -11.15
N LYS A 9 -12.07 4.69 -11.75
CA LYS A 9 -12.04 3.23 -11.94
C LYS A 9 -10.78 2.74 -12.67
N ASP A 10 -10.20 3.56 -13.55
CA ASP A 10 -9.03 3.21 -14.34
C ASP A 10 -7.73 3.38 -13.54
N ILE A 11 -7.76 4.16 -12.44
CA ILE A 11 -6.58 4.43 -11.60
C ILE A 11 -6.65 3.79 -10.22
N ASN A 12 -7.84 3.47 -9.71
CA ASN A 12 -8.05 2.99 -8.34
C ASN A 12 -7.19 1.76 -8.05
N GLY A 13 -7.04 0.83 -9.00
CA GLY A 13 -6.20 -0.36 -8.83
C GLY A 13 -4.73 -0.10 -8.49
N PHE A 14 -4.22 1.12 -8.70
CA PHE A 14 -2.84 1.52 -8.40
C PHE A 14 -2.71 2.31 -7.08
N ILE A 15 -3.81 2.82 -6.53
CA ILE A 15 -3.79 3.74 -5.38
C ILE A 15 -4.70 3.29 -4.21
N THR A 16 -5.23 2.07 -4.28
CA THR A 16 -6.03 1.46 -3.20
C THR A 16 -5.25 0.37 -2.47
N CYS A 17 -5.48 0.27 -1.17
CA CYS A 17 -4.96 -0.80 -0.33
C CYS A 17 -5.85 -2.05 -0.44
N SER A 18 -5.27 -3.22 -0.70
CA SER A 18 -6.03 -4.47 -0.79
C SER A 18 -6.46 -5.04 0.57
N LEU A 19 -5.92 -4.56 1.69
CA LEU A 19 -6.32 -5.00 3.04
C LEU A 19 -7.59 -4.31 3.52
N CYS A 20 -7.75 -3.01 3.27
CA CYS A 20 -8.93 -2.24 3.70
C CYS A 20 -9.89 -1.85 2.57
N ASN A 21 -9.52 -2.10 1.31
CA ASN A 21 -10.25 -1.68 0.11
C ASN A 21 -10.47 -0.15 -0.01
N GLY A 22 -9.78 0.65 0.80
CA GLY A 22 -9.74 2.11 0.72
C GLY A 22 -8.53 2.63 -0.07
N TYR A 23 -8.44 3.95 -0.24
CA TYR A 23 -7.24 4.59 -0.77
C TYR A 23 -6.04 4.44 0.19
N LEU A 24 -4.82 4.44 -0.37
CA LEU A 24 -3.59 4.37 0.41
C LEU A 24 -3.45 5.58 1.35
N ILE A 25 -3.30 5.31 2.64
CA ILE A 25 -2.99 6.28 3.71
C ILE A 25 -1.69 5.85 4.38
N ASP A 26 -0.72 6.77 4.44
CA ASP A 26 0.66 6.50 4.82
C ASP A 26 1.21 5.24 4.12
N ALA A 27 1.31 5.28 2.79
CA ALA A 27 1.69 4.17 1.94
C ALA A 27 3.00 3.52 2.43
N ALA A 28 2.93 2.21 2.67
CA ALA A 28 4.05 1.36 3.07
C ALA A 28 4.23 0.24 2.05
N THR A 29 5.42 0.15 1.48
CA THR A 29 5.78 -0.80 0.42
C THR A 29 6.71 -1.87 0.96
N ILE A 30 6.47 -3.11 0.56
CA ILE A 30 7.35 -4.27 0.77
C ILE A 30 8.39 -4.28 -0.37
N PRO A 31 9.69 -4.06 -0.11
CA PRO A 31 10.71 -3.96 -1.16
C PRO A 31 10.87 -5.20 -2.02
N GLU A 32 10.64 -6.38 -1.46
CA GLU A 32 10.88 -7.68 -2.09
C GLU A 32 9.91 -7.94 -3.25
N CYS A 33 8.67 -7.43 -3.15
CA CYS A 33 7.63 -7.63 -4.16
C CYS A 33 6.96 -6.35 -4.67
N LEU A 34 7.36 -5.19 -4.14
CA LEU A 34 6.84 -3.86 -4.50
C LEU A 34 5.32 -3.70 -4.32
N HIS A 35 4.70 -4.52 -3.48
CA HIS A 35 3.31 -4.33 -3.10
C HIS A 35 3.19 -3.30 -1.98
N THR A 36 2.19 -2.43 -2.11
CA THR A 36 1.96 -1.29 -1.21
C THR A 36 0.62 -1.38 -0.52
N PHE A 37 0.62 -1.03 0.76
CA PHE A 37 -0.55 -1.04 1.65
C PHE A 37 -0.59 0.25 2.48
N CYS A 38 -1.67 0.49 3.22
CA CYS A 38 -1.64 1.53 4.26
C CYS A 38 -0.72 1.07 5.39
N LYS A 39 0.06 2.00 5.98
CA LYS A 39 0.96 1.71 7.11
C LYS A 39 0.25 0.95 8.23
N THR A 40 -0.92 1.41 8.64
CA THR A 40 -1.69 0.79 9.74
C THR A 40 -2.23 -0.58 9.36
N CYS A 41 -2.60 -0.80 8.09
CA CYS A 41 -3.10 -2.08 7.63
C CYS A 41 -2.02 -3.15 7.59
N ILE A 42 -0.85 -2.85 7.00
CA ILE A 42 0.23 -3.82 6.96
C ILE A 42 0.82 -4.03 8.36
N ALA A 43 0.90 -2.98 9.18
CA ALA A 43 1.29 -3.11 10.58
C ALA A 43 0.40 -4.10 11.34
N ALA A 44 -0.92 -3.88 11.29
CA ALA A 44 -1.88 -4.77 11.93
C ALA A 44 -1.81 -6.20 11.40
N TYR A 45 -1.57 -6.39 10.09
CA TYR A 45 -1.38 -7.72 9.51
C TYR A 45 -0.16 -8.43 10.12
N LEU A 46 0.99 -7.76 10.18
CA LEU A 46 2.25 -8.30 10.70
C LEU A 46 2.27 -8.51 12.22
N ASP A 47 1.46 -7.73 12.97
CA ASP A 47 1.32 -7.83 14.43
C ASP A 47 0.41 -8.99 14.87
N ASN A 48 -0.33 -9.64 13.96
CA ASN A 48 -1.12 -10.80 14.35
C ASN A 48 -0.18 -11.98 14.70
N ASP A 49 -0.64 -12.96 15.48
CA ASP A 49 0.16 -14.13 15.89
C ASP A 49 0.05 -15.33 14.92
N GLU A 50 -0.28 -15.08 13.65
CA GLU A 50 -0.42 -16.14 12.64
C GLU A 50 0.94 -16.53 12.04
N GLU A 51 1.15 -17.83 11.77
CA GLU A 51 2.43 -18.40 11.27
C GLU A 51 2.91 -17.77 9.94
N ASP A 52 2.00 -17.16 9.16
CA ASP A 52 2.27 -16.61 7.82
C ASP A 52 2.50 -15.08 7.78
N ASN A 53 2.67 -14.43 8.94
CA ASN A 53 2.87 -12.98 9.03
C ASN A 53 4.25 -12.49 8.60
N THR A 54 5.04 -13.35 7.97
CA THR A 54 6.27 -13.00 7.26
C THR A 54 6.07 -12.93 5.74
N ARG A 55 4.84 -13.09 5.25
CA ARG A 55 4.51 -13.19 3.82
C ARG A 55 3.62 -12.03 3.39
N CYS A 56 3.78 -11.60 2.14
CA CYS A 56 3.01 -10.50 1.58
C CYS A 56 1.53 -10.93 1.44
N PRO A 57 0.56 -10.16 1.99
CA PRO A 57 -0.86 -10.54 1.93
C PRO A 57 -1.48 -10.50 0.53
N LYS A 58 -0.75 -10.01 -0.48
CA LYS A 58 -1.23 -9.91 -1.86
C LYS A 58 -0.67 -11.00 -2.78
N CYS A 59 0.58 -11.40 -2.61
CA CYS A 59 1.25 -12.32 -3.52
C CYS A 59 2.02 -13.43 -2.82
N ASP A 60 1.92 -13.51 -1.50
CA ASP A 60 2.49 -14.57 -0.68
C ASP A 60 4.02 -14.67 -0.74
N SER A 61 4.70 -13.64 -1.26
CA SER A 61 6.17 -13.58 -1.25
C SER A 61 6.66 -13.38 0.18
N VAL A 62 7.77 -14.02 0.56
CA VAL A 62 8.44 -13.74 1.84
C VAL A 62 8.87 -12.28 1.88
N ILE A 63 8.52 -11.59 2.96
CA ILE A 63 8.88 -10.20 3.26
C ILE A 63 10.27 -10.19 3.92
N ASP A 64 10.40 -10.90 5.04
CA ASP A 64 11.66 -11.11 5.76
C ASP A 64 11.57 -12.40 6.58
N HIS A 65 12.70 -13.10 6.76
CA HIS A 65 12.74 -14.39 7.47
C HIS A 65 12.83 -14.25 9.00
N VAL A 66 13.09 -13.05 9.53
CA VAL A 66 13.42 -12.80 10.94
C VAL A 66 12.55 -11.71 11.55
N ASN A 67 12.37 -10.58 10.85
CA ASN A 67 11.54 -9.47 11.32
C ASN A 67 10.95 -8.66 10.15
N PRO A 68 9.65 -8.85 9.83
CA PRO A 68 9.01 -8.16 8.71
C PRO A 68 8.88 -6.64 8.91
N TRP A 69 8.99 -6.13 10.14
CA TRP A 69 8.98 -4.69 10.43
C TRP A 69 10.21 -3.95 9.91
N ARG A 70 11.33 -4.66 9.72
CA ARG A 70 12.60 -4.05 9.36
C ARG A 70 12.66 -3.61 7.90
N VAL A 71 11.91 -4.30 7.05
CA VAL A 71 12.00 -4.14 5.60
C VAL A 71 10.91 -3.22 5.03
N LEU A 72 9.85 -2.93 5.78
CA LEU A 72 8.81 -2.00 5.34
C LEU A 72 9.37 -0.59 5.11
N VAL A 73 9.11 -0.04 3.92
CA VAL A 73 9.54 1.32 3.54
C VAL A 73 8.33 2.21 3.32
N PHE A 74 8.35 3.43 3.88
CA PHE A 74 7.34 4.43 3.58
C PHE A 74 7.50 4.97 2.15
N ASP A 75 6.48 4.76 1.34
CA ASP A 75 6.44 5.20 -0.06
C ASP A 75 5.82 6.59 -0.16
N ARG A 76 6.65 7.59 0.17
CA ARG A 76 6.24 9.01 0.15
C ARG A 76 5.80 9.45 -1.26
N THR A 77 6.37 8.84 -2.30
CA THR A 77 6.04 9.17 -3.69
C THR A 77 4.66 8.67 -4.05
N LEU A 78 4.37 7.38 -3.82
CA LEU A 78 3.05 6.83 -4.08
C LEU A 78 1.98 7.48 -3.21
N GLN A 79 2.31 7.80 -1.95
CA GLN A 79 1.41 8.58 -1.10
C GLN A 79 1.10 9.97 -1.68
N SER A 80 2.12 10.67 -2.18
CA SER A 80 1.93 11.98 -2.83
C SER A 80 1.06 11.86 -4.09
N ILE A 81 1.23 10.78 -4.86
CA ILE A 81 0.41 10.50 -6.05
C ILE A 81 -1.05 10.29 -5.64
N ALA A 82 -1.32 9.44 -4.64
CA ALA A 82 -2.68 9.19 -4.17
C ALA A 82 -3.38 10.48 -3.71
N TYR A 83 -2.69 11.31 -2.92
CA TYR A 83 -3.22 12.59 -2.43
C TYR A 83 -3.45 13.63 -3.53
N LYS A 84 -2.62 13.64 -4.58
CA LYS A 84 -2.80 14.56 -5.72
C LYS A 84 -3.91 14.11 -6.66
N LEU A 85 -4.14 12.80 -6.79
CA LEU A 85 -5.13 12.24 -7.71
C LEU A 85 -6.55 12.22 -7.13
N VAL A 86 -6.71 12.10 -5.82
CA VAL A 86 -8.02 11.98 -5.17
C VAL A 86 -8.34 13.28 -4.39
N PRO A 87 -9.27 14.11 -4.87
CA PRO A 87 -9.69 15.32 -4.19
C PRO A 87 -10.18 15.02 -2.77
N HIS A 88 -9.80 15.87 -1.82
CA HIS A 88 -10.21 15.80 -0.41
C HIS A 88 -9.77 14.55 0.36
N LEU A 89 -8.90 13.70 -0.20
CA LEU A 89 -8.35 12.53 0.51
C LEU A 89 -7.43 12.95 1.67
N TYR A 90 -6.71 14.05 1.52
CA TYR A 90 -5.84 14.63 2.53
C TYR A 90 -6.02 16.16 2.53
N LYS A 91 -5.96 16.78 3.71
CA LYS A 91 -6.11 18.23 3.90
C LYS A 91 -4.75 18.87 4.13
#